data_AF-A0A1J8QLL4-F1
#
_entry.id   AF-A0A1J8QLL4-F1
#
_cell.length_a   1.000
_cell.length_b   1.000
_cell.length_c   1.000
_cell.angle_alpha   90.00
_cell.angle_beta   90.00
_cell.angle_gamma   90.00
#
_symmetry.space_group_name_H-M   'P 1'
#
loop_
_entity.id
_entity.type
_entity.pdbx_description
1 polymer ?
#
loop_
_entity_poly.entity_id
_entity_poly.type
_entity_poly.pdbx_seq_one_letter_code
_entity_poly.pdbx_strand_id
1 'polypeptide(L)'
;MNVKSYSSLHPSLTLIVALILFIFAITSGSAGGWASAMVLVPLVISISMVIAFFHWETRIPVEQAAIPPRTWSYNNFSVLFTVALFPYFWLTTLFLIFITLWQNIFHGSVISSVIHM
;
A
#
# COMPACT_ATOMS: atom_id res chain seq x y z
N MET A 1 -13.08 17.06 26.50
CA MET A 1 -12.95 16.52 25.12
C MET A 1 -12.04 17.47 24.35
N ASN A 2 -10.86 17.02 23.92
CA ASN A 2 -9.74 17.89 23.55
C ASN A 2 -9.75 18.17 22.03
N VAL A 3 -9.96 19.43 21.63
CA VAL A 3 -10.04 19.89 20.23
C VAL A 3 -8.78 19.52 19.42
N LYS A 4 -7.64 19.30 20.10
CA LYS A 4 -6.37 18.87 19.50
C LYS A 4 -6.38 17.49 18.82
N SER A 5 -7.31 16.60 19.18
CA SER A 5 -7.38 15.26 18.54
C SER A 5 -8.01 15.30 17.14
N TYR A 6 -8.77 16.35 16.80
CA TYR A 6 -9.47 16.45 15.52
C TYR A 6 -8.57 16.94 14.38
N SER A 7 -7.51 17.70 14.67
CA SER A 7 -6.65 18.28 13.63
C SER A 7 -5.70 17.26 12.98
N SER A 8 -5.32 16.19 13.67
CA SER A 8 -4.47 15.10 13.14
C SER A 8 -5.25 13.99 12.43
N LEU A 9 -6.58 13.96 12.54
CA LEU A 9 -7.44 12.99 11.86
C LEU A 9 -7.49 13.21 10.33
N HIS A 10 -7.60 14.46 9.89
CA HIS A 10 -7.66 14.83 8.46
C HIS A 10 -6.49 14.31 7.59
N PRO A 11 -5.22 14.49 7.97
CA PRO A 11 -4.09 13.99 7.18
C PRO A 11 -3.96 12.47 7.23
N SER A 12 -4.28 11.85 8.36
CA SER A 12 -4.23 10.39 8.53
C SER A 12 -5.20 9.69 7.59
N LEU A 13 -6.40 10.25 7.39
CA LEU A 13 -7.38 9.76 6.42
C LEU A 13 -6.90 9.93 4.97
N THR A 14 -6.17 11.01 4.68
CA THR A 14 -5.60 11.24 3.33
C THR A 14 -4.63 10.12 2.95
N LEU A 15 -3.76 9.71 3.88
CA LEU A 15 -2.84 8.59 3.66
C LEU A 15 -3.59 7.27 3.47
N ILE A 16 -4.61 6.99 4.28
CA ILE A 16 -5.43 5.76 4.17
C ILE A 16 -6.11 5.69 2.81
N VAL A 17 -6.77 6.77 2.38
CA VAL A 17 -7.44 6.84 1.07
C VAL A 17 -6.43 6.65 -0.06
N ALA A 18 -5.26 7.29 0.03
CA ALA A 18 -4.21 7.15 -0.96
C ALA A 18 -3.73 5.69 -1.07
N LEU A 19 -3.51 5.01 0.06
CA LEU A 19 -3.08 3.60 0.08
C LEU A 19 -4.15 2.67 -0.50
N ILE A 20 -5.43 2.88 -0.19
CA ILE A 20 -6.52 2.08 -0.76
C ILE A 20 -6.55 2.23 -2.29
N LEU A 21 -6.48 3.47 -2.80
CA LEU A 21 -6.45 3.73 -4.23
C LEU A 21 -5.22 3.12 -4.91
N PHE A 22 -4.06 3.17 -4.25
CA PHE A 22 -2.83 2.55 -4.74
C PHE A 22 -2.96 1.04 -4.85
N ILE A 23 -3.40 0.36 -3.78
CA ILE A 23 -3.60 -1.10 -3.78
C ILE A 23 -4.61 -1.51 -4.85
N PHE A 24 -5.71 -0.76 -4.99
CA PHE A 24 -6.72 -0.99 -6.01
C PHE A 24 -6.13 -0.88 -7.42
N ALA A 25 -5.36 0.16 -7.72
CA ALA A 25 -4.74 0.36 -9.02
C ALA A 25 -3.76 -0.78 -9.37
N ILE A 26 -2.88 -1.16 -8.44
CA ILE A 26 -1.92 -2.25 -8.65
C ILE A 26 -2.63 -3.59 -8.86
N THR A 27 -3.68 -3.87 -8.07
CA THR A 27 -4.43 -5.14 -8.18
C THR A 27 -5.26 -5.20 -9.45
N SER A 28 -5.88 -4.09 -9.86
CA SER A 28 -6.68 -4.05 -11.09
C SER A 28 -5.81 -4.00 -12.36
N GLY A 29 -4.57 -3.51 -12.26
CA GLY A 29 -3.61 -3.49 -13.36
C GLY A 29 -3.30 -4.87 -13.95
N SER A 30 -3.21 -5.89 -13.10
CA SER A 30 -2.98 -7.27 -13.53
C SER A 30 -4.20 -7.94 -14.17
N ALA A 31 -5.42 -7.53 -13.81
CA ALA A 31 -6.66 -8.10 -14.32
C ALA A 31 -7.19 -7.38 -15.58
N GLY A 32 -7.19 -6.04 -15.57
CA GLY A 32 -7.82 -5.19 -16.60
C GLY A 32 -6.85 -4.45 -17.52
N GLY A 33 -5.54 -4.61 -17.31
CA GLY A 33 -4.48 -4.00 -18.12
C GLY A 33 -4.05 -2.60 -17.64
N TRP A 34 -2.74 -2.37 -17.65
CA TRP A 34 -2.09 -1.17 -17.12
C TRP A 34 -2.41 0.13 -17.86
N ALA A 35 -2.83 0.05 -19.12
CA ALA A 35 -3.21 1.23 -19.92
C ALA A 35 -4.66 1.69 -19.67
N SER A 36 -5.44 0.95 -18.87
CA SER A 36 -6.84 1.30 -18.59
C SER A 36 -6.94 2.55 -17.73
N ALA A 37 -7.92 3.42 -18.04
CA ALA A 37 -8.23 4.58 -17.22
C ALA A 37 -8.61 4.19 -15.77
N MET A 38 -9.23 3.01 -15.59
CA MET A 38 -9.57 2.45 -14.28
C MET A 38 -8.34 2.17 -13.40
N VAL A 39 -7.16 2.01 -14.01
CA VAL A 39 -5.88 1.76 -13.33
C VAL A 39 -5.08 3.05 -13.20
N LEU A 40 -4.91 3.78 -14.32
CA LEU A 40 -4.06 4.96 -14.36
C LEU A 40 -4.59 6.12 -13.49
N VAL A 41 -5.91 6.35 -13.49
CA VAL A 41 -6.51 7.44 -12.71
C VAL A 41 -6.27 7.26 -11.20
N PRO A 42 -6.67 6.14 -10.56
CA PRO A 42 -6.40 5.95 -9.14
C PRO A 42 -4.91 5.85 -8.83
N LEU A 43 -4.07 5.34 -9.74
CA LEU A 43 -2.63 5.30 -9.55
C LEU A 43 -2.02 6.71 -9.44
N VAL A 44 -2.31 7.59 -10.40
CA VAL A 44 -1.77 8.96 -10.40
C VAL A 44 -2.31 9.76 -9.21
N ILE A 45 -3.60 9.62 -8.90
CA ILE A 45 -4.22 10.29 -7.73
C ILE A 45 -3.57 9.82 -6.44
N SER A 46 -3.40 8.51 -6.25
CA SER A 46 -2.80 7.96 -5.03
C SER A 46 -1.36 8.46 -4.82
N ILE A 47 -0.52 8.43 -5.86
CA ILE A 47 0.86 8.94 -5.80
C ILE A 47 0.87 10.43 -5.44
N SER A 48 0.01 11.22 -6.09
CA SER A 48 -0.10 12.65 -5.83
C SER A 48 -0.54 12.94 -4.40
N MET A 49 -1.49 12.17 -3.85
CA MET A 49 -1.95 12.29 -2.47
C MET A 49 -0.85 11.91 -1.47
N VAL A 50 -0.06 10.87 -1.74
CA VAL A 50 1.09 10.49 -0.90
C VAL A 50 2.13 11.61 -0.87
N ILE A 51 2.48 12.19 -2.02
CA ILE A 51 3.43 13.31 -2.09
C ILE A 51 2.88 14.52 -1.32
N ALA A 52 1.60 14.86 -1.53
CA ALA A 52 0.95 15.95 -0.82
C ALA A 52 0.92 15.74 0.69
N PHE A 53 0.68 14.51 1.15
CA PHE A 53 0.72 14.12 2.55
C PHE A 53 2.11 14.35 3.14
N PHE A 54 3.17 13.79 2.53
CA PHE A 54 4.54 13.98 3.04
C PHE A 54 4.98 15.45 3.01
N HIS A 55 4.61 16.20 1.96
CA HIS A 55 4.90 17.63 1.89
C HIS A 55 4.22 18.43 3.01
N TRP A 56 2.95 18.13 3.28
CA TRP A 56 2.20 18.76 4.38
C TRP A 56 2.77 18.36 5.75
N GLU A 57 3.16 17.10 5.92
CA GLU A 57 3.72 16.55 7.15
C GLU A 57 5.01 17.27 7.58
N THR A 58 5.84 17.68 6.62
CA THR A 58 7.08 18.44 6.91
C THR A 58 6.83 19.85 7.46
N ARG A 59 5.61 20.40 7.34
CA ARG A 59 5.29 21.76 7.79
C ARG A 59 4.69 21.84 9.19
N ILE A 60 4.45 20.71 9.83
CA ILE A 60 3.69 20.62 11.09
C ILE A 60 4.62 20.36 12.26
N PRO A 61 4.27 20.86 13.47
CA PRO A 61 5.02 20.54 14.68
C PRO A 61 5.16 19.04 14.87
N VAL A 62 6.35 18.60 15.28
CA VAL A 62 6.70 17.17 15.40
C VAL A 62 5.76 16.43 16.37
N GLU A 63 5.20 17.14 17.36
CA GLU A 63 4.27 16.56 18.33
C GLU A 63 2.88 16.25 17.75
N GLN A 64 2.58 16.75 16.55
CA GLN A 64 1.29 16.61 15.86
C GLN A 64 1.40 15.79 14.56
N ALA A 65 2.63 15.46 14.15
CA ALA A 65 2.91 14.65 12.98
C ALA A 65 2.42 13.20 13.22
N ALA A 66 1.66 12.66 12.27
CA ALA A 66 1.32 11.26 12.21
C ALA A 66 2.57 10.39 11.98
N ILE A 67 3.53 10.89 11.18
CA ILE A 67 4.82 10.26 10.94
C ILE A 67 5.90 11.34 11.10
N PRO A 68 6.52 11.45 12.29
CA PRO A 68 7.61 12.39 12.52
C PRO A 68 8.71 12.26 11.46
N PRO A 69 9.21 13.36 10.87
CA PRO A 69 10.27 13.30 9.84
C PRO A 69 11.53 12.58 10.32
N ARG A 70 11.81 12.61 11.64
CA ARG A 70 12.93 11.90 12.26
C ARG A 70 12.85 10.38 12.14
N THR A 71 11.65 9.82 11.95
CA THR A 71 11.43 8.37 11.79
C THR A 71 12.27 7.80 10.65
N TRP A 72 12.32 8.51 9.52
CA TRP A 72 13.07 8.09 8.33
C TRP A 72 14.58 8.32 8.44
N SER A 73 15.03 9.17 9.38
CA SER A 73 16.44 9.49 9.57
C SER A 73 17.17 8.51 10.49
N TYR A 74 16.47 7.57 11.12
CA TYR A 74 17.11 6.55 11.95
C TYR A 74 17.82 5.51 11.08
N ASN A 75 19.12 5.27 11.34
CA ASN A 75 19.95 4.32 10.60
C ASN A 75 19.32 2.94 10.40
N ASN A 76 18.60 2.43 11.40
CA ASN A 76 18.02 1.10 11.36
C ASN A 76 16.59 1.07 10.81
N PHE A 77 15.90 2.21 10.72
CA PHE A 77 14.48 2.21 10.39
C PHE A 77 14.22 1.72 8.96
N SER A 78 14.97 2.23 7.98
CA SER A 78 14.82 1.80 6.58
C SER A 78 15.13 0.31 6.39
N VAL A 79 16.10 -0.22 7.14
CA VAL A 79 16.42 -1.66 7.13
C VAL A 79 15.27 -2.46 7.72
N LEU A 80 14.79 -2.09 8.91
CA LEU A 80 13.66 -2.76 9.56
C LEU A 80 12.38 -2.69 8.71
N PHE A 81 12.10 -1.55 8.10
CA PHE A 81 10.97 -1.34 7.20
C PHE A 81 11.04 -2.27 5.98
N THR A 82 12.21 -2.36 5.34
CA THR A 82 12.42 -3.23 4.18
C THR A 82 12.32 -4.71 4.56
N VAL A 83 12.97 -5.10 5.66
CA VAL A 83 12.95 -6.49 6.16
C VAL A 83 11.54 -6.91 6.59
N ALA A 84 10.72 -5.99 7.09
CA ALA A 84 9.33 -6.27 7.44
C ALA A 84 8.42 -6.41 6.19
N LEU A 85 8.61 -5.58 5.17
CA LEU A 85 7.82 -5.61 3.94
C LEU A 85 8.20 -6.75 3.00
N PHE A 86 9.48 -7.10 2.95
CA PHE A 86 9.99 -8.13 2.04
C PHE A 86 9.26 -9.49 2.16
N PRO A 87 9.11 -10.11 3.35
CA PRO A 87 8.39 -11.37 3.48
C PRO A 87 6.92 -11.25 3.09
N TYR A 88 6.28 -10.11 3.34
CA TYR A 88 4.90 -9.88 2.94
C TYR A 88 4.74 -9.85 1.42
N PHE A 89 5.60 -9.11 0.71
CA PHE A 89 5.60 -9.07 -0.75
C PHE A 89 5.96 -10.42 -1.36
N TRP A 90 6.95 -11.10 -0.78
CA TRP A 90 7.39 -12.43 -1.21
C TRP A 90 6.25 -13.45 -1.10
N LEU A 91 5.61 -13.56 0.08
CA LEU A 91 4.49 -14.47 0.29
C LEU A 91 3.33 -14.15 -0.64
N THR A 92 2.94 -12.88 -0.77
CA THR A 92 1.84 -12.47 -1.65
C THR A 92 2.11 -12.88 -3.11
N THR A 93 3.33 -12.66 -3.60
CA THR A 93 3.72 -13.04 -4.96
C THR A 93 3.68 -14.57 -5.15
N LEU A 94 4.20 -15.33 -4.18
CA LEU A 94 4.13 -16.78 -4.21
C LEU A 94 2.68 -17.29 -4.28
N PHE A 95 1.78 -16.76 -3.45
CA PHE A 95 0.36 -17.11 -3.45
C PHE A 95 -0.30 -16.84 -4.82
N LEU A 96 -0.08 -15.66 -5.38
CA LEU A 96 -0.67 -15.28 -6.67
C LEU A 96 -0.19 -16.19 -7.80
N ILE A 97 1.10 -16.52 -7.84
CA ILE A 97 1.67 -17.41 -8.87
C ILE A 97 1.13 -18.84 -8.71
N PHE A 98 1.11 -19.39 -7.49
CA PHE A 98 0.64 -20.76 -7.25
C PHE A 98 -0.83 -20.94 -7.63
N ILE A 99 -1.69 -20.00 -7.22
CA ILE A 99 -3.11 -20.02 -7.59
C ILE A 99 -3.27 -19.98 -9.11
N THR A 100 -2.54 -19.07 -9.77
CA THR A 100 -2.58 -18.92 -11.24
C THR A 100 -2.10 -20.18 -11.95
N LEU A 101 -1.00 -20.79 -11.50
CA LEU A 101 -0.45 -22.03 -12.05
C LEU A 101 -1.48 -23.17 -11.95
N TRP A 102 -2.07 -23.35 -10.77
CA TRP A 102 -3.00 -24.45 -10.53
C TRP A 102 -4.31 -24.31 -11.28
N GLN A 103 -4.81 -23.08 -11.42
CA GLN A 103 -6.06 -22.82 -12.14
C GLN A 103 -5.84 -22.83 -13.66
N ASN A 104 -4.79 -22.19 -14.15
CA ASN A 104 -4.63 -22.00 -15.60
C ASN A 104 -3.92 -23.17 -16.29
N ILE A 105 -3.01 -23.87 -15.59
CA ILE A 105 -2.26 -24.98 -16.17
C ILE A 105 -2.87 -26.33 -15.75
N PHE A 106 -3.15 -26.52 -14.47
CA PHE A 106 -3.69 -27.79 -13.96
C PHE A 106 -5.22 -27.86 -14.01
N HIS A 107 -5.90 -26.76 -14.37
CA HIS A 107 -7.37 -26.66 -14.45
C HIS A 107 -8.08 -27.08 -13.14
N GLY A 108 -7.37 -27.00 -12.01
CA GLY A 108 -7.90 -27.34 -10.70
C GLY A 108 -8.81 -26.23 -10.17
N SER A 109 -9.76 -26.60 -9.31
CA SER A 109 -10.59 -25.63 -8.60
C SER A 109 -9.74 -24.79 -7.63
N VAL A 110 -10.23 -23.60 -7.25
CA VAL A 110 -9.56 -22.72 -6.27
C VAL A 110 -9.26 -23.46 -4.96
N ILE A 111 -10.20 -24.30 -4.50
CA ILE A 111 -10.05 -25.08 -3.26
C ILE A 111 -8.92 -26.11 -3.42
N SER A 112 -8.79 -26.71 -4.60
CA SER A 112 -7.69 -27.62 -4.91
C SER A 112 -6.33 -26.88 -4.89
N SER A 113 -6.26 -25.64 -5.38
CA SER A 113 -5.02 -24.86 -5.32
C SER A 113 -4.52 -24.64 -3.89
N VAL A 114 -5.45 -24.44 -2.94
CA VAL A 114 -5.12 -24.15 -1.53
C VAL A 114 -4.56 -25.38 -0.81
N ILE A 115 -5.07 -26.58 -1.09
CA ILE A 115 -4.59 -27.83 -0.45
C ILE A 115 -3.23 -28.30 -0.98
N HIS A 116 -2.78 -27.77 -2.13
CA HIS A 116 -1.53 -28.15 -2.79
C HIS A 116 -0.41 -27.09 -2.65
N MET A 117 -0.64 -26.01 -1.89
CA MET A 117 0.37 -25.02 -1.53
C MET A 117 1.16 -25.41 -0.28
#